data_AF-X0SMR6-F1
#
_entry.id   AF-X0SMR6-F1
#
_cell.length_a   1.000
_cell.length_b   1.000
_cell.length_c   1.000
_cell.angle_alpha   90.00
_cell.angle_beta   90.00
_cell.angle_gamma   90.00
#
_symmetry.space_group_name_H-M   'P 1'
#
loop_
_entity.id
_entity.type
_entity.pdbx_description
1 polymer ?
#
loop_
_entity_poly.entity_id
_entity_poly.type
_entity_poly.pdbx_seq_one_letter_code
_entity_poly.pdbx_strand_id
1 'polypeptide(L)'
;VPSPITVTLGMPVHLHDRVRTGADSRLRIELLDGSIMGLGERADLNLDEFEFIPEKKKRSAFFRIALGKLRVFARDLAGFKERGFKVRTPTAILGVRGTLFLVWVQSKTITKVVCLENVIEVANALKPTEFVVLTKDLATDIIGGETPTKPILMTEDQLRELQIGLGATTTEATTTEATTTESTTTEATTTAATTTTSTTTTTTTTTTTTTTTTTTTTTTTTTTTPTTTGATTTLPGPPEPPSG
;
A
#
# COMPACT_ATOMS: atom_id res chain seq x y z
N VAL A 1 13.94 -17.73 19.25
CA VAL A 1 13.30 -17.27 17.98
C VAL A 1 13.93 -18.05 16.84
N PRO A 2 13.16 -18.72 15.98
CA PRO A 2 13.73 -19.40 14.82
C PRO A 2 14.42 -18.38 13.91
N SER A 3 15.53 -18.79 13.31
CA SER A 3 16.26 -17.98 12.34
C SER A 3 15.41 -17.78 11.08
N PRO A 4 15.39 -16.58 10.48
CA PRO A 4 14.68 -16.37 9.23
C PRO A 4 15.29 -17.24 8.13
N ILE A 5 14.44 -17.92 7.36
CA ILE A 5 14.83 -18.71 6.19
C ILE A 5 14.73 -17.79 4.96
N THR A 6 15.78 -17.75 4.14
CA THR A 6 15.78 -16.98 2.89
C THR A 6 14.83 -17.63 1.90
N VAL A 7 13.85 -16.89 1.41
CA VAL A 7 12.88 -17.36 0.42
C VAL A 7 13.55 -17.46 -0.96
N THR A 8 13.34 -18.59 -1.65
CA THR A 8 13.75 -18.87 -3.02
C THR A 8 12.51 -19.19 -3.85
N LEU A 9 12.62 -19.03 -5.17
CA LEU A 9 11.51 -19.30 -6.09
C LEU A 9 11.10 -20.78 -6.02
N GLY A 10 9.79 -21.04 -5.97
CA GLY A 10 9.23 -22.39 -5.91
C GLY A 10 9.25 -23.02 -4.51
N MET A 11 9.72 -22.31 -3.48
CA MET A 11 9.63 -22.79 -2.12
C MET A 11 8.16 -22.91 -1.67
N PRO A 12 7.74 -24.06 -1.11
CA PRO A 12 6.40 -24.19 -0.56
C PRO A 12 6.26 -23.33 0.70
N VAL A 13 5.11 -22.67 0.82
CA VAL A 13 4.71 -21.93 2.03
C VAL A 13 3.66 -22.78 2.74
N HIS A 14 3.76 -22.86 4.07
CA HIS A 14 2.88 -23.66 4.90
C HIS A 14 2.00 -22.78 5.80
N LEU A 15 0.99 -23.41 6.39
CA LEU A 15 0.17 -22.79 7.42
C LEU A 15 1.02 -22.36 8.60
N HIS A 16 0.66 -21.21 9.19
CA HIS A 16 1.37 -20.54 10.28
C HIS A 16 2.74 -19.96 9.92
N ASP A 17 3.12 -19.98 8.64
CA ASP A 17 4.32 -19.29 8.19
C ASP A 17 4.18 -17.77 8.29
N ARG A 18 5.30 -17.14 8.61
CA ARG A 18 5.46 -15.70 8.63
C ARG A 18 6.45 -15.28 7.58
N VAL A 19 5.95 -14.53 6.60
CA VAL A 19 6.68 -14.08 5.44
C VAL A 19 6.99 -12.60 5.59
N ARG A 20 8.27 -12.26 5.44
CA ARG A 20 8.76 -10.88 5.57
C ARG A 20 9.55 -10.48 4.34
N THR A 21 9.28 -9.30 3.80
CA THR A 21 10.04 -8.72 2.71
C THR A 21 10.93 -7.59 3.22
N GLY A 22 12.16 -7.51 2.70
CA GLY A 22 13.09 -6.43 2.99
C GLY A 22 12.74 -5.13 2.24
N ALA A 23 13.66 -4.16 2.32
CA ALA A 23 13.66 -3.03 1.40
C ALA A 23 13.88 -3.53 -0.04
N ASP A 24 13.26 -2.87 -1.02
CA ASP A 24 13.39 -3.19 -2.45
C ASP A 24 13.10 -4.66 -2.82
N SER A 25 12.39 -5.36 -1.94
CA SER A 25 12.05 -6.78 -2.08
C SER A 25 10.59 -6.92 -2.45
N ARG A 26 10.28 -7.84 -3.36
CA ARG A 26 8.91 -8.17 -3.75
C ARG A 26 8.75 -9.68 -3.70
N LEU A 27 7.57 -10.13 -3.33
CA LEU A 27 7.25 -11.55 -3.30
C LEU A 27 5.89 -11.80 -3.94
N ARG A 28 5.80 -12.85 -4.74
CA ARG A 28 4.53 -13.38 -5.25
C ARG A 28 4.31 -14.76 -4.65
N ILE A 29 3.14 -14.97 -4.06
CA ILE A 29 2.69 -16.24 -3.51
C ILE A 29 1.47 -16.67 -4.30
N GLU A 30 1.48 -17.91 -4.79
CA GLU A 30 0.34 -18.54 -5.42
C GLU A 30 -0.25 -19.58 -4.47
N LEU A 31 -1.56 -19.48 -4.25
CA LEU A 31 -2.30 -20.35 -3.35
C LEU A 31 -2.90 -21.52 -4.14
N LEU A 32 -3.17 -22.64 -3.46
CA LEU A 32 -3.72 -23.84 -4.09
C LEU A 32 -5.15 -23.65 -4.65
N ASP A 33 -5.87 -22.60 -4.22
CA ASP A 33 -7.18 -22.23 -4.76
C ASP A 33 -7.09 -21.41 -6.06
N GLY A 34 -5.88 -21.10 -6.51
CA GLY A 34 -5.58 -20.23 -7.66
C GLY A 34 -5.61 -18.74 -7.35
N SER A 35 -5.74 -18.36 -6.07
CA SER A 35 -5.57 -16.96 -5.65
C SER A 35 -4.09 -16.58 -5.65
N ILE A 36 -3.79 -15.32 -5.95
CA ILE A 36 -2.41 -14.81 -6.03
C ILE A 36 -2.25 -13.64 -5.08
N MET A 37 -1.17 -13.64 -4.29
CA MET A 37 -0.82 -12.59 -3.35
C MET A 37 0.53 -11.99 -3.73
N GLY A 38 0.58 -10.69 -3.96
CA GLY A 38 1.79 -9.91 -4.17
C GLY A 38 2.10 -9.08 -2.93
N LEU A 39 3.26 -9.29 -2.32
CA LEU A 39 3.79 -8.48 -1.22
C LEU A 39 4.78 -7.46 -1.79
N GLY A 40 4.60 -6.21 -1.38
CA GLY A 40 5.57 -5.15 -1.64
C GLY A 40 6.74 -5.19 -0.66
N GLU A 41 7.55 -4.14 -0.69
CA GLU A 41 8.66 -3.95 0.24
C GLU A 41 8.19 -3.75 1.69
N ARG A 42 9.06 -4.10 2.65
CA ARG A 42 8.85 -3.94 4.09
C ARG A 42 7.50 -4.51 4.59
N ALA A 43 7.04 -5.59 3.97
CA ALA A 43 5.80 -6.25 4.32
C ALA A 43 6.03 -7.36 5.34
N ASP A 44 5.05 -7.55 6.23
CA ASP A 44 5.03 -8.62 7.24
C ASP A 44 3.66 -9.30 7.19
N LEU A 45 3.64 -10.50 6.61
CA LEU A 45 2.45 -11.30 6.37
C LEU A 45 2.52 -12.61 7.18
N ASN A 46 1.42 -12.95 7.82
CA ASN A 46 1.19 -14.20 8.51
C ASN A 46 0.08 -14.98 7.80
N LEU A 47 0.38 -16.23 7.47
CA LEU A 47 -0.62 -17.17 6.96
C LEU A 47 -1.21 -17.92 8.15
N ASP A 48 -2.40 -17.54 8.60
CA ASP A 48 -2.97 -18.13 9.81
C ASP A 48 -3.81 -19.37 9.51
N GLU A 49 -4.61 -19.32 8.44
CA GLU A 49 -5.51 -20.41 8.07
C GLU A 49 -5.68 -20.46 6.56
N PHE A 50 -5.65 -21.66 6.00
CA PHE A 50 -5.91 -21.93 4.60
C PHE A 50 -6.36 -23.39 4.46
N GLU A 51 -7.65 -23.57 4.21
CA GLU A 51 -8.29 -24.85 3.94
C GLU A 51 -9.00 -24.74 2.59
N PHE A 52 -8.62 -25.59 1.64
CA PHE A 52 -9.24 -25.67 0.33
C PHE A 52 -9.60 -27.12 0.02
N ILE A 53 -10.90 -27.42 0.01
CA ILE A 53 -11.44 -28.75 -0.28
C ILE A 53 -12.42 -28.61 -1.45
N PRO A 54 -11.95 -28.76 -2.71
CA PRO A 54 -12.79 -28.57 -3.89
C PRO A 54 -13.96 -29.58 -3.95
N GLU A 55 -13.73 -30.83 -3.51
CA GLU A 55 -14.75 -31.89 -3.45
C GLU A 55 -15.94 -31.52 -2.55
N LYS A 56 -15.65 -30.89 -1.40
CA LYS A 56 -16.66 -30.43 -0.44
C LYS A 56 -17.18 -29.02 -0.75
N LYS A 57 -16.68 -28.38 -1.82
CA LYS A 57 -17.03 -27.01 -2.19
C LYS A 57 -16.80 -26.03 -1.03
N LYS A 58 -15.69 -26.21 -0.31
CA LYS A 58 -15.31 -25.45 0.88
C LYS A 58 -13.95 -24.77 0.68
N ARG A 59 -13.91 -23.47 0.95
CA ARG A 59 -12.69 -22.67 1.12
C ARG A 59 -12.80 -21.83 2.40
N SER A 60 -11.79 -21.92 3.24
CA SER A 60 -11.49 -20.99 4.33
C SER A 60 -10.08 -20.45 4.16
N ALA A 61 -9.92 -19.13 4.09
CA ALA A 61 -8.61 -18.50 4.02
C ALA A 61 -8.59 -17.28 4.95
N PHE A 62 -7.62 -17.27 5.87
CA PHE A 62 -7.40 -16.19 6.82
C PHE A 62 -5.93 -15.79 6.84
N PHE A 63 -5.69 -14.53 6.49
CA PHE A 63 -4.35 -13.95 6.44
C PHE A 63 -4.28 -12.72 7.33
N ARG A 64 -3.14 -12.50 7.97
CA ARG A 64 -2.86 -11.30 8.74
C ARG A 64 -1.69 -10.54 8.13
N ILE A 65 -1.87 -9.27 7.85
CA ILE A 65 -0.77 -8.36 7.48
C ILE A 65 -0.55 -7.34 8.59
N ALA A 66 0.68 -7.22 9.06
CA ALA A 66 1.04 -6.29 10.13
C ALA A 66 1.57 -4.96 9.61
N LEU A 67 2.26 -4.97 8.46
CA LEU A 67 2.87 -3.80 7.83
C LEU A 67 3.07 -4.04 6.33
N GLY A 68 3.14 -2.96 5.55
CA GLY A 68 3.55 -2.97 4.15
C GLY A 68 2.39 -2.98 3.17
N LYS A 69 2.71 -3.18 1.89
CA LYS A 69 1.72 -3.27 0.82
C LYS A 69 1.45 -4.73 0.46
N LEU A 70 0.18 -5.07 0.26
CA LEU A 70 -0.27 -6.38 -0.17
C LEU A 70 -1.35 -6.22 -1.24
N ARG A 71 -1.13 -6.83 -2.41
CA ARG A 71 -2.09 -6.95 -3.49
C ARG A 71 -2.57 -8.39 -3.51
N VAL A 72 -3.87 -8.59 -3.55
CA VAL A 72 -4.45 -9.93 -3.56
C VAL A 72 -5.44 -10.02 -4.70
N PHE A 73 -5.24 -11.02 -5.55
CA PHE A 73 -6.23 -11.51 -6.47
C PHE A 73 -6.88 -12.75 -5.83
N ALA A 74 -8.06 -12.59 -5.26
CA ALA A 74 -8.82 -13.71 -4.73
C ALA A 74 -9.70 -14.27 -5.84
N ARG A 75 -9.48 -15.53 -6.23
CA ARG A 75 -10.29 -16.18 -7.25
C ARG A 75 -11.75 -16.25 -6.78
N ASP A 76 -12.67 -15.95 -7.70
CA ASP A 76 -14.09 -16.19 -7.45
C ASP A 76 -14.38 -17.69 -7.56
N LEU A 77 -14.93 -18.24 -6.47
CA LEU A 77 -15.34 -19.64 -6.36
C LEU A 77 -16.87 -19.69 -6.31
N ALA A 78 -17.49 -19.12 -7.34
CA ALA A 78 -18.94 -19.19 -7.52
C ALA A 78 -19.42 -20.65 -7.45
N GLY A 79 -20.46 -20.90 -6.64
CA GLY A 79 -20.98 -22.25 -6.41
C GLY A 79 -20.34 -23.02 -5.24
N PHE A 80 -19.31 -22.47 -4.59
CA PHE A 80 -18.83 -23.00 -3.31
C PHE A 80 -19.81 -22.64 -2.18
N LYS A 81 -20.13 -23.63 -1.32
CA LYS A 81 -21.02 -23.43 -0.16
C LYS A 81 -20.37 -22.50 0.86
N GLU A 82 -19.09 -22.73 1.09
CA GLU A 82 -18.24 -21.91 1.95
C GLU A 82 -17.08 -21.38 1.12
N ARG A 83 -16.96 -20.05 1.07
CA ARG A 83 -15.91 -19.35 0.31
C ARG A 83 -15.32 -18.19 1.12
N GLY A 84 -15.05 -18.45 2.39
CA GLY A 84 -14.46 -17.44 3.27
C GLY A 84 -13.07 -17.06 2.79
N PHE A 85 -12.83 -15.77 2.58
CA PHE A 85 -11.50 -15.21 2.42
C PHE A 85 -11.46 -13.91 3.20
N LYS A 86 -10.57 -13.88 4.18
CA LYS A 86 -10.49 -12.81 5.15
C LYS A 86 -9.05 -12.35 5.25
N VAL A 87 -8.84 -11.06 5.13
CA VAL A 87 -7.55 -10.42 5.40
C VAL A 87 -7.72 -9.51 6.59
N ARG A 88 -6.89 -9.70 7.62
CA ARG A 88 -6.91 -8.86 8.82
C ARG A 88 -5.67 -7.98 8.84
N THR A 89 -5.89 -6.69 9.06
CA THR A 89 -4.86 -5.72 9.37
C THR A 89 -4.96 -5.31 10.85
N PRO A 90 -4.03 -4.50 11.37
CA PRO A 90 -4.13 -4.00 12.74
C PRO A 90 -5.39 -3.15 12.97
N THR A 91 -5.91 -2.49 11.94
CA THR A 91 -7.05 -1.57 12.04
C THR A 91 -8.33 -2.09 11.39
N ALA A 92 -8.26 -3.04 10.47
CA ALA A 92 -9.41 -3.47 9.68
C ALA A 92 -9.48 -4.99 9.48
N ILE A 93 -10.67 -5.49 9.19
CA ILE A 93 -10.94 -6.84 8.73
C ILE A 93 -11.64 -6.73 7.38
N LEU A 94 -11.06 -7.37 6.37
CA LEU A 94 -11.56 -7.36 5.00
C LEU A 94 -12.19 -8.72 4.70
N GLY A 95 -13.46 -8.70 4.30
CA GLY A 95 -14.20 -9.83 3.77
C GLY A 95 -14.22 -9.79 2.24
N VAL A 96 -13.64 -10.80 1.62
CA VAL A 96 -13.39 -10.84 0.17
C VAL A 96 -14.23 -11.93 -0.47
N ARG A 97 -14.98 -11.56 -1.52
CA ARG A 97 -15.74 -12.49 -2.36
C ARG A 97 -15.35 -12.28 -3.83
N GLY A 98 -14.26 -12.93 -4.26
CA GLY A 98 -13.84 -12.92 -5.66
C GLY A 98 -13.45 -11.52 -6.16
N THR A 99 -12.42 -10.89 -5.59
CA THR A 99 -12.01 -9.53 -5.94
C THR A 99 -10.50 -9.41 -6.10
N LEU A 100 -10.08 -8.45 -6.90
CA LEU A 100 -8.74 -7.89 -6.91
C LEU A 100 -8.74 -6.65 -6.02
N PHE A 101 -7.88 -6.63 -5.00
CA PHE A 101 -7.77 -5.51 -4.09
C PHE A 101 -6.33 -5.28 -3.63
N LEU A 102 -6.07 -4.08 -3.13
CA LEU A 102 -4.78 -3.68 -2.57
C LEU A 102 -4.99 -3.14 -1.16
N VAL A 103 -4.13 -3.59 -0.25
CA VAL A 103 -4.08 -3.15 1.14
C VAL A 103 -2.71 -2.54 1.37
N TRP A 104 -2.69 -1.35 1.94
CA TRP A 104 -1.47 -0.69 2.35
C TRP A 104 -1.56 -0.34 3.84
N VAL A 105 -0.82 -1.09 4.65
CA VAL A 105 -0.66 -0.84 6.08
C VAL A 105 0.56 0.05 6.26
N GLN A 106 0.31 1.34 6.48
CA GLN A 106 1.38 2.32 6.73
C GLN A 106 1.89 2.22 8.17
N SER A 107 0.98 1.97 9.11
CA SER A 107 1.28 1.84 10.53
C SER A 107 0.25 0.93 11.21
N LYS A 108 0.45 0.68 12.51
CA LYS A 108 -0.53 -0.07 13.32
C LYS A 108 -1.88 0.66 13.47
N THR A 109 -1.93 1.94 13.13
CA THR A 109 -3.12 2.79 13.30
C THR A 109 -3.68 3.28 11.98
N ILE A 110 -3.00 3.11 10.84
CA ILE A 110 -3.48 3.58 9.54
C ILE A 110 -3.33 2.46 8.50
N THR A 111 -4.48 2.05 7.94
CA THR A 111 -4.56 1.15 6.79
C THR A 111 -5.34 1.83 5.68
N LYS A 112 -4.80 1.84 4.46
CA LYS A 112 -5.52 2.20 3.24
C LYS A 112 -5.93 0.92 2.52
N VAL A 113 -7.19 0.83 2.12
CA VAL A 113 -7.72 -0.29 1.34
C VAL A 113 -8.28 0.25 0.04
N VAL A 114 -7.96 -0.44 -1.05
CA VAL A 114 -8.36 -0.08 -2.41
C VAL A 114 -8.96 -1.31 -3.07
N CYS A 115 -10.16 -1.18 -3.62
CA CYS A 115 -10.80 -2.21 -4.41
C CYS A 115 -10.55 -1.92 -5.90
N LEU A 116 -9.96 -2.89 -6.60
CA LEU A 116 -9.65 -2.75 -8.03
C LEU A 116 -10.74 -3.40 -8.89
N GLU A 117 -11.34 -4.50 -8.42
CA GLU A 117 -12.39 -5.21 -9.15
C GLU A 117 -13.49 -5.73 -8.23
N ASN A 118 -14.71 -5.87 -8.75
CA ASN A 118 -15.86 -6.41 -8.03
C ASN A 118 -16.19 -5.65 -6.75
N VAL A 119 -16.27 -6.37 -5.62
CA VAL A 119 -16.74 -5.84 -4.34
C VAL A 119 -15.97 -6.45 -3.18
N ILE A 120 -15.69 -5.63 -2.17
CA ILE A 120 -15.05 -6.05 -0.92
C ILE A 120 -15.72 -5.36 0.27
N GLU A 121 -15.89 -6.11 1.35
CA GLU A 121 -16.44 -5.61 2.61
C GLU A 121 -15.27 -5.30 3.55
N VAL A 122 -15.22 -4.09 4.09
CA VAL A 122 -14.16 -3.64 5.01
C VAL A 122 -14.78 -3.16 6.30
N ALA A 123 -14.44 -3.79 7.42
CA ALA A 123 -14.89 -3.42 8.75
C ALA A 123 -13.71 -2.97 9.61
N ASN A 124 -13.93 -2.08 10.58
CA ASN A 124 -12.89 -1.78 11.56
C ASN A 124 -12.72 -2.96 12.52
N ALA A 125 -11.48 -3.33 12.83
CA ALA A 125 -11.19 -4.41 13.77
C ALA A 125 -11.71 -4.16 15.20
N LEU A 126 -11.86 -2.88 15.59
CA LEU A 126 -12.39 -2.48 16.90
C LEU A 126 -13.92 -2.31 16.93
N LYS A 127 -14.54 -2.10 15.76
CA LYS A 127 -16.00 -1.97 15.62
C LYS A 127 -16.48 -2.77 14.40
N PRO A 128 -16.62 -4.10 14.52
CA PRO A 128 -17.01 -4.93 13.38
C PRO A 128 -18.46 -4.71 12.93
N THR A 129 -19.29 -4.04 13.74
CA THR A 129 -20.68 -3.69 13.40
C THR A 129 -20.76 -2.65 12.29
N GLU A 130 -19.74 -1.80 12.16
CA GLU A 130 -19.66 -0.80 11.11
C GLU A 130 -18.71 -1.27 10.01
N PHE A 131 -19.29 -1.59 8.86
CA PHE A 131 -18.55 -1.99 7.66
C PHE A 131 -18.89 -1.07 6.50
N VAL A 132 -17.92 -0.94 5.61
CA VAL A 132 -18.01 -0.18 4.38
C VAL A 132 -17.78 -1.13 3.22
N VAL A 133 -18.60 -1.01 2.20
CA VAL A 133 -18.48 -1.79 0.97
C VAL A 133 -17.74 -0.95 -0.07
N LEU A 134 -16.66 -1.49 -0.62
CA LEU A 134 -15.91 -0.87 -1.71
C LEU A 134 -16.20 -1.61 -3.01
N THR A 135 -16.50 -0.87 -4.06
CA THR A 135 -16.59 -1.36 -5.44
C THR A 135 -15.31 -1.00 -6.20
N LYS A 136 -15.25 -1.36 -7.47
CA LYS A 136 -14.16 -0.96 -8.38
C LYS A 136 -13.79 0.54 -8.23
N ASP A 137 -12.49 0.79 -8.19
CA ASP A 137 -11.82 2.09 -8.12
C ASP A 137 -12.10 2.90 -6.84
N LEU A 138 -12.76 2.30 -5.85
CA LEU A 138 -12.98 2.91 -4.55
C LEU A 138 -11.87 2.57 -3.56
N ALA A 139 -11.49 3.58 -2.78
CA ALA A 139 -10.57 3.45 -1.67
C ALA A 139 -11.17 3.99 -0.38
N THR A 140 -10.72 3.45 0.75
CA THR A 140 -11.06 3.94 2.09
C THR A 140 -9.82 3.89 2.98
N ASP A 141 -9.72 4.87 3.86
CA ASP A 141 -8.74 4.91 4.92
C ASP A 141 -9.39 4.51 6.24
N ILE A 142 -8.77 3.57 6.94
CA ILE A 142 -9.21 3.05 8.22
C ILE A 142 -8.17 3.41 9.27
N ILE A 143 -8.56 4.37 10.12
CA ILE A 143 -7.81 4.74 11.31
C ILE A 143 -8.24 3.82 12.46
N GLY A 144 -7.27 3.30 13.22
CA GLY A 144 -7.53 2.40 14.34
C GLY A 144 -8.41 3.08 15.39
N GLY A 145 -9.58 2.51 15.65
CA GLY A 145 -10.53 2.99 16.66
C GLY A 145 -11.60 3.94 16.13
N GLU A 146 -11.44 4.45 14.91
CA GLU A 146 -12.42 5.30 14.25
C GLU A 146 -13.33 4.52 13.30
N THR A 147 -14.42 5.12 12.87
CA THR A 147 -15.28 4.53 11.86
C THR A 147 -14.56 4.59 10.50
N PRO A 148 -14.66 3.55 9.65
CA PRO A 148 -14.03 3.61 8.34
C PRO A 148 -14.50 4.83 7.56
N THR A 149 -13.56 5.55 6.94
CA THR A 149 -13.91 6.72 6.14
C THR A 149 -14.78 6.32 4.95
N LYS A 150 -15.64 7.25 4.49
CA LYS A 150 -16.48 7.00 3.32
C LYS A 150 -15.60 6.68 2.11
N PRO A 151 -15.98 5.70 1.26
CA PRO A 151 -15.25 5.39 0.05
C PRO A 151 -15.08 6.62 -0.84
N ILE A 152 -13.86 6.85 -1.28
CA ILE A 152 -13.53 7.85 -2.29
C ILE A 152 -13.19 7.16 -3.60
N LEU A 153 -13.63 7.73 -4.72
CA LEU A 153 -13.21 7.29 -6.04
C LEU A 153 -11.78 7.77 -6.28
N MET A 154 -10.88 6.85 -6.62
CA MET A 154 -9.52 7.17 -7.03
C MET A 154 -9.44 7.25 -8.55
N THR A 155 -8.55 8.10 -9.07
CA THR A 155 -8.25 8.12 -10.51
C THR A 155 -7.35 6.94 -10.89
N GLU A 156 -7.36 6.54 -12.16
CA GLU A 156 -6.52 5.42 -12.64
C GLU A 156 -5.03 5.65 -12.38
N ASP A 157 -4.55 6.89 -12.51
CA ASP A 157 -3.16 7.25 -12.21
C ASP A 157 -2.79 6.98 -10.74
N GLN A 158 -3.68 7.34 -9.81
CA GLN A 158 -3.47 7.09 -8.38
C GLN A 158 -3.49 5.59 -8.06
N LEU A 159 -4.37 4.84 -8.70
CA LEU A 159 -4.43 3.38 -8.56
C LEU A 159 -3.16 2.73 -9.08
N ARG A 160 -2.63 3.22 -10.21
CA ARG A 160 -1.37 2.75 -10.79
C ARG A 160 -0.21 3.00 -9.84
N GLU A 161 -0.10 4.20 -9.29
CA GLU A 161 0.95 4.54 -8.31
C GLU A 161 0.94 3.64 -7.08
N LEU A 162 -0.25 3.31 -6.56
CA LEU A 162 -0.36 2.44 -5.39
C LEU A 162 0.09 1.00 -5.68
N GLN A 163 -0.07 0.55 -6.92
CA GLN A 163 0.38 -0.77 -7.37
C GLN A 163 1.88 -0.84 -7.65
N ILE A 164 2.56 0.30 -7.84
CA ILE A 164 4.02 0.32 -8.02
C ILE A 164 4.68 -0.27 -6.77
N GLY A 165 5.60 -1.22 -6.99
CA GLY A 165 6.31 -1.90 -5.92
C GLY A 165 5.69 -3.21 -5.47
N LEU A 166 4.49 -3.56 -5.95
CA LEU A 166 3.92 -4.89 -5.76
C LEU A 166 4.06 -5.66 -7.08
N GLY A 167 4.63 -6.87 -7.04
CA GLY A 167 4.75 -7.71 -8.23
C GLY A 167 3.40 -7.80 -8.97
N ALA A 168 3.41 -7.57 -10.28
CA ALA A 168 2.19 -7.52 -11.08
C ALA A 168 1.42 -8.85 -10.96
N THR A 169 0.11 -8.78 -10.71
CA THR A 169 -0.81 -9.93 -10.75
C THR A 169 -1.43 -10.15 -12.13
N THR A 170 -0.93 -9.47 -13.16
CA THR A 170 -1.43 -9.55 -14.53
C THR A 170 -0.42 -10.29 -15.41
N THR A 171 -0.89 -11.36 -16.04
CA THR A 171 -0.30 -11.93 -17.26
C THR A 171 -0.31 -10.84 -18.32
N GLU A 172 0.79 -10.12 -18.47
CA GLU A 172 1.01 -9.25 -19.62
C GLU A 172 2.49 -9.27 -19.98
N ALA A 173 2.70 -9.30 -21.29
CA ALA A 173 3.89 -9.77 -21.96
C ALA A 173 5.12 -8.91 -21.68
N THR A 174 6.23 -9.62 -21.54
CA THR A 174 7.57 -9.20 -21.94
C THR A 174 7.52 -8.50 -23.30
N THR A 175 7.72 -7.18 -23.31
CA THR A 175 8.42 -6.53 -24.42
C THR A 175 9.76 -6.04 -23.87
N THR A 176 10.74 -6.91 -24.07
CA THR A 176 12.16 -6.67 -23.94
C THR A 176 12.55 -5.56 -24.90
N GLU A 177 12.83 -4.36 -24.41
CA GLU A 177 13.73 -3.45 -25.11
C GLU A 177 15.15 -3.99 -24.94
N ALA A 178 15.57 -4.80 -25.90
CA ALA A 178 16.96 -5.16 -26.10
C ALA A 178 17.66 -3.94 -26.74
N THR A 179 18.39 -3.15 -25.95
CA THR A 179 19.44 -2.29 -26.49
C THR A 179 20.66 -3.18 -26.75
N THR A 180 20.73 -3.71 -27.97
CA THR A 180 21.90 -4.42 -28.47
C THR A 180 23.09 -3.48 -28.50
N THR A 181 24.09 -3.84 -27.71
CA THR A 181 25.47 -3.37 -27.80
C THR A 181 26.08 -4.00 -29.04
N GLU A 182 26.38 -3.21 -30.07
CA GLU A 182 27.23 -3.66 -31.17
C GLU A 182 28.64 -3.13 -30.94
N SER A 183 29.51 -4.04 -30.52
CA SER A 183 30.95 -3.88 -30.50
C SER A 183 31.48 -4.48 -31.80
N THR A 184 32.24 -3.72 -32.59
CA THR A 184 33.07 -4.30 -33.64
C THR A 184 34.38 -3.55 -33.80
N THR A 185 35.41 -4.36 -33.96
CA THR A 185 36.83 -4.10 -33.75
C THR A 185 37.57 -4.11 -35.10
N THR A 186 38.56 -3.22 -35.23
CA THR A 186 39.76 -3.28 -36.10
C THR A 186 39.62 -3.20 -37.63
N GLU A 187 40.19 -2.14 -38.23
CA GLU A 187 41.34 -2.27 -39.15
C GLU A 187 42.11 -0.93 -39.29
N ALA A 188 43.44 -1.03 -39.39
CA ALA A 188 44.37 0.09 -39.55
C ALA A 188 44.82 0.19 -41.01
N THR A 189 45.01 1.40 -41.56
CA THR A 189 46.01 1.71 -42.61
C THR A 189 46.25 3.22 -42.74
N THR A 190 47.53 3.55 -42.86
CA THR A 190 48.30 4.80 -42.98
C THR A 190 47.97 5.69 -44.19
N THR A 191 48.06 7.03 -44.04
CA THR A 191 48.97 7.96 -44.80
C THR A 191 48.58 9.45 -44.63
N ALA A 192 49.57 10.25 -44.18
CA ALA A 192 49.89 11.70 -44.36
C ALA A 192 48.85 12.66 -45.01
N ALA A 193 48.74 13.96 -44.72
CA ALA A 193 49.36 14.91 -43.79
C ALA A 193 48.64 16.29 -43.94
N THR A 194 48.86 17.17 -42.95
CA THR A 194 48.97 18.64 -43.02
C THR A 194 47.75 19.57 -42.77
N THR A 195 47.97 20.41 -41.74
CA THR A 195 47.66 21.85 -41.59
C THR A 195 46.31 22.32 -41.01
N THR A 196 46.43 22.93 -39.80
CA THR A 196 45.85 24.23 -39.32
C THR A 196 44.32 24.40 -39.33
N THR A 197 43.61 24.99 -38.37
CA THR A 197 43.80 25.76 -37.13
C THR A 197 42.38 25.77 -36.52
N SER A 198 42.13 25.59 -35.22
CA SER A 198 41.88 26.73 -34.34
C SER A 198 41.58 26.23 -32.92
N THR A 199 42.33 26.84 -32.01
CA THR A 199 42.19 26.91 -30.56
C THR A 199 40.80 27.46 -30.16
N THR A 200 40.20 26.95 -29.08
CA THR A 200 39.70 27.77 -27.96
C THR A 200 39.55 26.87 -26.73
N THR A 201 40.38 27.14 -25.74
CA THR A 201 40.28 26.67 -24.36
C THR A 201 39.23 27.51 -23.63
N THR A 202 38.25 26.87 -22.98
CA THR A 202 37.56 27.50 -21.83
C THR A 202 37.27 26.45 -20.75
N THR A 203 38.09 26.52 -19.70
CA THR A 203 37.82 26.06 -18.33
C THR A 203 36.61 26.78 -17.74
N THR A 204 35.71 26.10 -17.01
CA THR A 204 34.95 26.63 -15.84
C THR A 204 34.21 25.44 -15.20
N THR A 205 34.70 24.86 -14.09
CA THR A 205 34.39 25.16 -12.67
C THR A 205 33.05 24.58 -12.18
N THR A 206 33.20 23.63 -11.25
CA THR A 206 32.22 23.07 -10.33
C THR A 206 31.58 24.16 -9.47
N THR A 207 30.25 24.22 -9.42
CA THR A 207 29.52 24.98 -8.39
C THR A 207 28.73 24.01 -7.52
N THR A 208 29.19 23.90 -6.28
CA THR A 208 28.46 23.33 -5.14
C THR A 208 27.48 24.38 -4.62
N THR A 209 26.19 24.05 -4.55
CA THR A 209 25.21 24.90 -3.86
C THR A 209 24.92 24.29 -2.49
N THR A 210 25.41 24.96 -1.46
CA THR A 210 25.03 24.80 -0.05
C THR A 210 23.79 25.65 0.20
N THR A 211 22.71 25.07 0.73
CA THR A 211 21.55 25.84 1.24
C THR A 211 21.49 25.70 2.75
N THR A 212 21.61 26.85 3.41
CA THR A 212 21.62 27.07 4.86
C THR A 212 20.20 27.06 5.44
N THR A 213 20.14 26.62 6.69
CA THR A 213 19.06 26.59 7.68
C THR A 213 18.34 27.93 7.90
N THR A 214 17.02 27.89 8.13
CA THR A 214 16.31 28.91 8.93
C THR A 214 15.42 28.21 9.96
N THR A 215 15.77 28.41 11.23
CA THR A 215 15.00 28.02 12.42
C THR A 215 14.23 29.26 12.89
N THR A 216 12.91 29.16 13.07
CA THR A 216 12.12 30.21 13.73
C THR A 216 11.60 29.68 15.05
N THR A 217 12.13 30.24 16.13
CA THR A 217 11.69 30.08 17.53
C THR A 217 10.78 31.26 17.85
N THR A 218 9.61 31.01 18.45
CA THR A 218 8.78 32.08 19.05
C THR A 218 8.50 31.72 20.50
N THR A 219 8.88 32.63 21.39
CA THR A 219 8.79 32.54 22.85
C THR A 219 7.57 33.31 23.38
N THR A 220 6.85 32.64 24.27
CA THR A 220 6.05 33.03 25.46
C THR A 220 5.69 34.49 25.75
N THR A 221 4.42 34.72 26.16
CA THR A 221 4.10 35.50 27.39
C THR A 221 2.79 35.03 28.05
N THR A 222 2.85 34.76 29.36
CA THR A 222 1.76 34.51 30.32
C THR A 222 1.27 35.81 30.96
N THR A 223 -0.03 35.94 31.26
CA THR A 223 -0.56 36.82 32.32
C THR A 223 -1.81 36.20 32.98
N THR A 224 -1.85 36.30 34.31
CA THR A 224 -2.77 35.79 35.37
C THR A 224 -4.17 36.49 35.34
N THR A 225 -5.27 36.08 36.00
CA THR A 225 -5.57 35.77 37.43
C THR A 225 -7.10 35.39 37.55
N PRO A 226 -7.78 35.34 38.72
CA PRO A 226 -8.11 34.21 39.62
C PRO A 226 -9.59 33.67 39.65
N THR A 227 -9.75 32.49 40.28
CA THR A 227 -10.78 31.94 41.21
C THR A 227 -12.28 32.36 41.13
N THR A 228 -13.22 31.40 41.10
CA THR A 228 -14.15 31.01 42.21
C THR A 228 -15.32 30.11 41.77
N THR A 229 -15.58 29.11 42.61
CA THR A 229 -16.78 28.27 42.85
C THR A 229 -18.16 28.94 42.63
N GLY A 230 -19.13 28.19 42.08
CA GLY A 230 -20.56 28.47 42.33
C GLY A 230 -21.59 28.00 41.27
N ALA A 231 -22.36 26.98 41.63
CA ALA A 231 -23.80 26.74 41.42
C ALA A 231 -24.55 27.05 40.09
N THR A 232 -25.36 26.04 39.71
CA THR A 232 -26.64 26.03 38.99
C THR A 232 -27.33 27.38 38.75
N THR A 233 -27.72 27.70 37.51
CA THR A 233 -28.94 28.45 37.16
C THR A 233 -29.26 28.35 35.66
N THR A 234 -30.56 28.31 35.40
CA THR A 234 -31.40 28.13 34.21
C THR A 234 -31.05 28.93 32.94
N LEU A 235 -31.33 28.31 31.78
CA LEU A 235 -31.35 28.90 30.43
C LEU A 235 -32.50 29.93 30.27
N PRO A 236 -32.27 31.16 29.79
CA PRO A 236 -33.33 32.03 29.30
C PRO A 236 -33.67 31.72 27.83
N GLY A 237 -34.97 31.70 27.51
CA GLY A 237 -35.51 31.43 26.17
C GLY A 237 -35.32 32.60 25.18
N PRO A 238 -35.49 32.34 23.87
CA PRO A 238 -35.23 33.32 22.82
C PRO A 238 -36.29 34.44 22.76
N PRO A 239 -35.91 35.67 22.36
CA PRO A 239 -36.81 36.82 22.26
C PRO A 239 -37.77 36.74 21.06
N GLU A 240 -39.00 37.20 21.29
CA GLU A 240 -40.12 37.25 20.33
C GLU A 240 -39.98 38.44 19.35
N PRO A 241 -40.35 38.29 18.06
CA PRO A 241 -40.21 39.37 17.07
C PRO A 241 -41.30 40.45 17.20
N PRO A 242 -41.01 41.70 16.79
CA PRO A 242 -41.91 42.84 16.97
C PRO A 242 -43.14 42.78 16.05
N SER A 243 -44.32 43.02 16.63
CA SER A 243 -45.59 43.18 15.91
C SER A 243 -45.61 44.47 15.09
N GLY A 244 -45.94 44.32 13.80
CA GLY A 244 -46.51 45.35 12.93
C GLY A 244 -47.88 44.90 12.46
#